data_AF-A0A5P1R9T6-F1
#
_entry.id   AF-A0A5P1R9T6-F1
#
_cell.length_a   1.000
_cell.length_b   1.000
_cell.length_c   1.000
_cell.angle_alpha   90.00
_cell.angle_beta   90.00
_cell.angle_gamma   90.00
#
_symmetry.space_group_name_H-M   'P 1'
#
loop_
_entity.id
_entity.type
_entity.pdbx_description
1 polymer ?
#
loop_
_entity_poly.entity_id
_entity_poly.type
_entity_poly.pdbx_seq_one_letter_code
_entity_poly.pdbx_strand_id
1 'polypeptide(L)'
;MDPRFTPISSQEPVSSSVINDAIYKTEHFTYRLLAVQLDGQGVSWYLYASDSDSDQNNRVDWVLGVFDTCGQLGFFLDLHLDNELKVPALKLAPDNRYLGVNGEGQFCFPVYAGVYRVGFKSYTVDICPDSLEKRIVHYIQSYKTEYLGLFENEKEACLGIYSHFDNRLRGCKMC
;
A
#
# COMPACT_ATOMS: atom_id res chain seq x y z
N MET A 1 10.74 20.94 -5.35
CA MET A 1 9.81 19.84 -5.03
C MET A 1 8.57 20.44 -4.43
N ASP A 2 7.39 20.08 -4.94
CA ASP A 2 6.11 20.57 -4.40
C ASP A 2 5.84 19.85 -3.05
N PRO A 3 5.69 20.59 -1.93
CA PRO A 3 5.53 20.02 -0.59
C PRO A 3 4.27 19.16 -0.41
N ARG A 4 3.36 19.13 -1.39
CA ARG A 4 2.18 18.25 -1.40
C ARG A 4 2.48 16.79 -1.77
N PHE A 5 3.71 16.47 -2.16
CA PHE A 5 4.11 15.14 -2.64
C PHE A 5 5.14 14.43 -1.76
N THR A 6 5.32 14.91 -0.52
CA THR A 6 6.17 14.23 0.46
C THR A 6 5.53 12.88 0.80
N PRO A 7 6.23 11.74 0.62
CA PRO A 7 5.72 10.44 1.04
C PRO A 7 5.65 10.43 2.56
N ILE A 8 4.51 10.81 3.12
CA ILE A 8 4.21 10.60 4.53
C ILE A 8 3.59 9.21 4.58
N SER A 9 4.44 8.18 4.73
CA SER A 9 3.97 6.89 5.20
C SER A 9 3.91 7.00 6.72
N SER A 10 2.70 7.04 7.27
CA SER A 10 2.51 6.87 8.70
C SER A 10 2.93 5.44 9.06
N GLN A 11 3.81 5.29 10.05
CA GLN A 11 4.06 4.00 10.68
C GLN A 11 3.24 3.93 11.94
N GLU A 12 2.51 2.83 12.15
CA GLU A 12 1.83 2.59 13.42
C GLU A 12 2.63 1.56 14.23
N PRO A 13 2.77 1.78 15.55
CA PRO A 13 3.29 0.76 16.42
C PRO A 13 2.33 -0.43 16.39
N VAL A 14 2.91 -1.61 16.28
CA VAL A 14 2.25 -2.88 16.44
C VAL A 14 1.96 -3.04 17.93
N SER A 15 0.74 -2.74 18.34
CA SER A 15 0.15 -3.35 19.55
C SER A 15 -0.13 -4.85 19.33
N SER A 16 -0.03 -5.29 18.08
CA SER A 16 -0.60 -6.51 17.50
C SER A 16 0.35 -7.71 17.42
N SER A 17 -0.21 -8.90 17.21
CA SER A 17 0.60 -10.10 16.93
C SER A 17 0.81 -10.26 15.42
N VAL A 18 2.07 -10.36 14.98
CA VAL A 18 2.39 -10.80 13.61
C VAL A 18 2.06 -12.28 13.51
N ILE A 19 1.09 -12.62 12.66
CA ILE A 19 0.63 -14.01 12.46
C ILE A 19 1.46 -14.70 11.38
N ASN A 20 1.88 -13.97 10.34
CA ASN A 20 2.60 -14.51 9.20
C ASN A 20 3.50 -13.44 8.56
N ASP A 21 4.69 -13.83 8.11
CA ASP A 21 5.58 -13.05 7.23
C ASP A 21 6.15 -14.04 6.19
N ALA A 22 5.37 -14.27 5.14
CA ALA A 22 5.77 -15.16 4.05
C ALA A 22 6.51 -14.38 2.95
N ILE A 23 7.46 -15.05 2.31
CA ILE A 23 8.29 -14.48 1.24
C ILE A 23 7.99 -15.19 -0.06
N TYR A 24 7.75 -14.42 -1.11
CA TYR A 24 7.71 -14.92 -2.48
C TYR A 24 8.73 -14.15 -3.32
N LYS A 25 9.57 -14.85 -4.09
CA LYS A 25 10.65 -14.22 -4.86
C LYS A 25 10.47 -14.46 -6.34
N THR A 26 10.80 -13.42 -7.11
CA THR A 26 10.92 -13.42 -8.56
C THR A 26 12.29 -12.87 -8.94
N GLU A 27 12.58 -12.85 -10.23
CA GLU A 27 13.82 -12.26 -10.75
C GLU A 27 13.96 -10.78 -10.35
N HIS A 28 12.87 -9.99 -10.44
CA HIS A 28 12.92 -8.55 -10.21
C HIS A 28 12.47 -8.12 -8.82
N PHE A 29 11.57 -8.88 -8.18
CA PHE A 29 10.98 -8.49 -6.90
C PHE A 29 11.00 -9.62 -5.86
N THR A 30 11.23 -9.22 -4.61
CA THR A 30 10.90 -9.98 -3.42
C THR A 30 9.61 -9.42 -2.82
N TYR A 31 8.57 -10.25 -2.78
CA TYR A 31 7.28 -9.94 -2.19
C TYR A 31 7.22 -10.43 -0.75
N ARG A 32 6.57 -9.63 0.10
CA ARG A 32 6.31 -9.93 1.51
C ARG A 32 4.81 -9.94 1.76
N LEU A 33 4.34 -11.05 2.30
CA LEU A 33 2.94 -11.31 2.61
C LEU A 33 2.82 -11.32 4.13
N LEU A 34 2.46 -10.18 4.69
CA LEU A 34 2.41 -9.95 6.13
C LEU A 34 0.97 -10.06 6.63
N ALA A 35 0.72 -10.92 7.61
CA ALA A 35 -0.56 -10.99 8.31
C ALA A 35 -0.41 -10.41 9.72
N VAL A 36 -1.22 -9.40 10.04
CA VAL A 36 -1.19 -8.71 11.33
C VAL A 36 -2.56 -8.83 11.99
N GLN A 37 -2.60 -9.29 13.24
CA GLN A 37 -3.82 -9.31 14.05
C GLN A 37 -4.00 -7.97 14.76
N LEU A 38 -4.83 -7.08 14.23
CA LEU A 38 -5.13 -5.81 14.89
C LEU A 38 -6.17 -6.03 16.00
N ASP A 39 -5.98 -5.35 17.13
CA ASP A 39 -6.90 -5.43 18.26
C ASP A 39 -8.29 -4.92 17.85
N GLY A 40 -9.30 -5.78 17.96
CA GLY A 40 -10.68 -5.44 17.62
C GLY A 40 -11.02 -5.38 16.12
N GLN A 41 -10.05 -5.45 15.21
CA GLN A 41 -10.26 -5.31 13.75
C GLN A 41 -9.99 -6.58 12.93
N GLY A 42 -9.66 -7.70 13.60
CA GLY A 42 -9.38 -8.97 12.92
C GLY A 42 -7.99 -8.99 12.27
N VAL A 43 -7.81 -9.92 11.32
CA VAL A 43 -6.54 -10.04 10.59
C VAL A 43 -6.54 -9.10 9.38
N SER A 44 -5.45 -8.37 9.22
CA SER A 44 -5.13 -7.61 8.00
C SER A 44 -3.98 -8.27 7.27
N TRP A 45 -4.12 -8.42 5.95
CA TRP A 45 -3.13 -9.02 5.08
C TRP A 45 -2.49 -7.94 4.20
N TYR A 46 -1.22 -7.63 4.44
CA TYR A 46 -0.47 -6.63 3.67
C TYR A 46 0.41 -7.30 2.63
N LEU A 47 0.43 -6.70 1.44
CA LEU A 47 1.33 -7.07 0.36
C LEU A 47 2.35 -5.97 0.15
N TYR A 48 3.62 -6.33 0.32
CA TYR A 48 4.75 -5.45 0.01
C TYR A 48 5.59 -6.06 -1.11
N ALA A 49 6.30 -5.19 -1.82
CA ALA A 49 7.34 -5.57 -2.76
C ALA A 49 8.63 -4.85 -2.43
N SER A 50 9.76 -5.46 -2.77
CA SER A 50 11.07 -4.85 -2.72
C SER A 50 11.92 -5.35 -3.87
N ASP A 51 12.78 -4.50 -4.40
CA ASP A 51 13.60 -4.84 -5.57
C ASP A 51 14.61 -5.93 -5.17
N SER A 52 14.63 -7.04 -5.91
CA SER A 52 15.49 -8.19 -5.63
C SER A 52 16.98 -7.86 -5.71
N ASP A 53 17.35 -6.89 -6.56
CA ASP A 53 18.74 -6.50 -6.81
C ASP A 53 19.20 -5.29 -5.97
N SER A 54 18.32 -4.78 -5.10
CA SER A 54 18.68 -3.66 -4.25
C SER A 54 19.62 -4.08 -3.12
N ASP A 55 20.80 -3.46 -3.07
CA ASP A 55 21.70 -3.55 -1.92
C ASP A 55 20.94 -3.19 -0.65
N GLN A 56 21.28 -3.81 0.50
CA GLN A 56 20.58 -3.57 1.78
C GLN A 56 20.53 -2.08 2.18
N ASN A 57 21.46 -1.26 1.69
CA ASN A 57 21.52 0.18 1.93
C ASN A 57 20.71 1.04 0.95
N ASN A 58 20.24 0.49 -0.17
CA ASN A 58 19.42 1.17 -1.16
C ASN A 58 18.12 0.42 -1.46
N ARG A 59 17.70 -0.44 -0.53
CA ARG A 59 16.46 -1.20 -0.63
C ARG A 59 15.28 -0.25 -0.63
N VAL A 60 14.50 -0.32 -1.70
CA VAL A 60 13.22 0.38 -1.81
C VAL A 60 12.13 -0.63 -1.55
N ASP A 61 11.34 -0.39 -0.51
CA ASP A 61 10.15 -1.15 -0.23
C ASP A 61 8.91 -0.40 -0.74
N TRP A 62 7.94 -1.14 -1.23
CA TRP A 62 6.65 -0.63 -1.72
C TRP A 62 5.49 -1.30 -1.00
N VAL A 63 4.45 -0.52 -0.68
CA VAL A 63 3.15 -1.04 -0.25
C VAL A 63 2.27 -1.21 -1.48
N LEU A 64 1.85 -2.44 -1.75
CA LEU A 64 0.97 -2.76 -2.87
C LEU A 64 -0.51 -2.81 -2.45
N GLY A 65 -0.80 -3.23 -1.22
CA GLY A 65 -2.19 -3.33 -0.78
C GLY A 65 -2.36 -3.88 0.62
N VAL A 66 -3.58 -3.76 1.13
CA VAL A 66 -4.05 -4.37 2.37
C VAL A 66 -5.42 -5.00 2.16
N PHE A 67 -5.62 -6.21 2.69
CA PHE A 67 -6.73 -7.08 2.35
C PHE A 67 -7.32 -7.79 3.57
N ASP A 68 -8.56 -8.26 3.45
CA ASP A 68 -9.25 -9.01 4.50
C ASP A 68 -8.79 -10.47 4.57
N THR A 69 -8.39 -11.03 3.43
CA THR A 69 -8.09 -12.47 3.32
C THR A 69 -6.81 -12.71 2.54
N CYS A 70 -6.15 -13.83 2.87
CA CYS A 70 -5.02 -14.33 2.09
C CYS A 70 -5.40 -14.58 0.61
N GLY A 71 -6.65 -14.99 0.33
CA GLY A 71 -7.12 -15.20 -1.05
C GLY A 71 -7.18 -13.91 -1.88
N GLN A 72 -7.67 -12.81 -1.31
CA GLN A 72 -7.62 -11.49 -1.96
C GLN A 72 -6.17 -11.06 -2.20
N LEU A 73 -5.32 -11.21 -1.18
CA LEU A 73 -3.90 -10.89 -1.32
C LEU A 73 -3.27 -11.67 -2.46
N GLY A 74 -3.53 -12.98 -2.56
CA GLY A 74 -3.02 -13.84 -3.62
C GLY A 74 -3.45 -13.39 -5.00
N PHE A 75 -4.73 -13.03 -5.17
CA PHE A 75 -5.24 -12.45 -6.42
C PHE A 75 -4.50 -11.17 -6.84
N PHE A 76 -4.22 -10.26 -5.89
CA PHE A 76 -3.49 -9.02 -6.20
C PHE A 76 -1.99 -9.24 -6.41
N LEU A 77 -1.41 -10.25 -5.77
CA LEU A 77 -0.06 -10.70 -6.08
C LEU A 77 0.01 -11.17 -7.54
N ASP A 78 -0.89 -12.06 -7.97
CA ASP A 78 -0.95 -12.55 -9.35
C ASP A 78 -1.11 -11.39 -10.34
N LEU A 79 -1.98 -10.42 -10.04
CA LEU A 79 -2.15 -9.21 -10.86
C LEU A 79 -0.84 -8.42 -11.02
N HIS A 80 -0.05 -8.30 -9.95
CA HIS A 80 1.24 -7.62 -9.98
C HIS A 80 2.30 -8.44 -10.73
N LEU A 81 2.30 -9.76 -10.61
CA LEU A 81 3.20 -10.64 -11.35
C LEU A 81 2.97 -10.55 -12.86
N ASP A 82 1.72 -10.42 -13.29
CA ASP A 82 1.37 -10.23 -14.69
C ASP A 82 1.72 -8.81 -15.21
N ASN A 83 1.83 -7.82 -14.31
CA ASN A 83 1.92 -6.40 -14.66
C ASN A 83 2.81 -5.62 -13.67
N GLU A 84 4.09 -5.98 -13.59
CA GLU A 84 5.03 -5.42 -12.60
C GLU A 84 5.00 -3.89 -12.54
N LEU A 85 4.68 -3.33 -11.36
CA LEU A 85 4.57 -1.90 -11.06
C LEU A 85 3.66 -1.07 -11.99
N LYS A 86 2.78 -1.72 -12.77
CA LYS A 86 1.70 -1.05 -13.49
C LYS A 86 0.41 -0.99 -12.66
N VAL A 87 0.50 -1.23 -11.36
CA VAL A 87 -0.58 -1.07 -10.39
C VAL A 87 -0.24 0.05 -9.40
N PRO A 88 -1.23 0.66 -8.73
CA PRO A 88 -0.97 1.67 -7.70
C PRO A 88 -0.09 1.13 -6.58
N ALA A 89 1.08 1.74 -6.38
CA ALA A 89 2.02 1.36 -5.32
C ALA A 89 2.52 2.59 -4.56
N LEU A 90 2.63 2.48 -3.24
CA LEU A 90 3.25 3.50 -2.40
C LEU A 90 4.71 3.14 -2.22
N LYS A 91 5.62 4.02 -2.65
CA LYS A 91 7.05 3.90 -2.36
C LYS A 91 7.30 4.37 -0.93
N LEU A 92 7.89 3.50 -0.11
CA LEU A 92 8.29 3.85 1.25
C LEU A 92 9.54 4.72 1.25
N ALA A 93 9.67 5.55 2.28
CA ALA A 93 10.91 6.28 2.54
C ALA A 93 12.04 5.28 2.89
N PRO A 94 13.31 5.57 2.59
CA PRO A 94 14.42 4.62 2.79
C PRO A 94 14.58 4.10 4.23
N ASP A 95 14.15 4.90 5.21
CA ASP A 95 14.12 4.58 6.64
C ASP A 95 12.87 3.81 7.06
N ASN A 96 11.81 3.84 6.25
CA ASN A 96 10.57 3.09 6.49
C ASN A 96 10.64 1.71 5.84
N ARG A 97 10.85 0.69 6.67
CA ARG A 97 10.78 -0.71 6.27
C ARG A 97 9.36 -1.24 6.33
N TYR A 98 9.07 -2.29 5.56
CA TYR A 98 7.78 -3.00 5.60
C TYR A 98 7.45 -3.55 7.00
N LEU A 99 8.48 -3.93 7.76
CA LEU A 99 8.39 -4.26 9.18
C LEU A 99 9.66 -3.74 9.87
N GLY A 100 9.49 -2.83 10.80
CA GLY A 100 10.54 -2.26 11.63
C GLY A 100 10.34 -2.56 13.10
N VAL A 101 11.29 -2.10 13.92
CA VAL A 101 11.15 -2.04 15.37
C VAL A 101 11.41 -0.59 15.77
N ASN A 102 10.49 0.01 16.53
CA ASN A 102 10.63 1.38 16.99
C ASN A 102 11.63 1.47 18.16
N GLY A 103 11.93 2.70 18.62
CA GLY A 103 12.86 2.92 19.73
C GLY A 103 12.43 2.32 21.06
N GLU A 104 11.18 1.89 21.19
CA GLU A 104 10.60 1.24 22.37
C GLU A 104 10.59 -0.29 22.26
N GLY A 105 11.13 -0.86 21.18
CA GLY A 105 11.20 -2.30 20.96
C GLY A 105 9.89 -2.91 20.42
N GLN A 106 8.89 -2.10 20.06
CA GLN A 106 7.66 -2.56 19.44
C GLN A 106 7.86 -2.68 17.93
N PHE A 107 7.23 -3.69 17.32
CA PHE A 107 7.21 -3.75 15.86
C PHE A 107 6.47 -2.53 15.29
N CYS A 108 6.79 -2.11 14.09
CA CYS A 108 6.04 -1.08 13.36
C CYS A 108 5.92 -1.49 11.89
N PHE A 109 4.80 -1.14 11.28
CA PHE A 109 4.60 -1.35 9.84
C PHE A 109 3.97 -0.09 9.23
N PRO A 110 4.18 0.13 7.92
CA PRO A 110 3.54 1.23 7.23
C PRO A 110 2.07 0.91 6.99
N VAL A 111 1.18 1.74 7.52
CA VAL A 111 -0.26 1.65 7.25
C VAL A 111 -0.56 2.07 5.81
N TYR A 112 -1.74 1.72 5.30
CA TYR A 112 -2.16 2.12 3.96
C TYR A 112 -2.55 3.62 3.95
N ALA A 113 -1.54 4.49 3.89
CA ALA A 113 -1.65 5.93 3.84
C ALA A 113 -0.44 6.53 3.11
N GLY A 114 -0.68 7.58 2.33
CA GLY A 114 0.35 8.25 1.53
C GLY A 114 -0.03 8.36 0.04
N VAL A 115 0.98 8.53 -0.81
CA VAL A 115 0.79 8.75 -2.25
C VAL A 115 1.11 7.50 -3.06
N TYR A 116 0.07 6.79 -3.49
CA TYR A 116 0.17 5.62 -4.36
C TYR A 116 0.30 6.08 -5.81
N ARG A 117 1.32 5.61 -6.53
CA ARG A 117 1.59 6.04 -7.91
C ARG A 117 1.43 4.88 -8.89
N VAL A 118 0.99 5.21 -10.09
CA VAL A 118 0.95 4.31 -11.25
C VAL A 118 1.14 5.11 -12.53
N GLY A 119 2.32 4.99 -13.15
CA GLY A 119 2.72 5.85 -14.27
C GLY A 119 2.66 7.34 -13.91
N PHE A 120 1.90 8.13 -14.68
CA PHE A 120 1.68 9.58 -14.44
C PHE A 120 0.45 9.89 -13.56
N LYS A 121 -0.15 8.86 -12.96
CA LYS A 121 -1.34 8.97 -12.11
C LYS A 121 -0.93 8.73 -10.66
N SER A 122 -1.65 9.35 -9.72
CA SER A 122 -1.45 9.10 -8.30
C SER A 122 -2.77 9.12 -7.54
N TYR A 123 -2.77 8.43 -6.40
CA TYR A 123 -3.84 8.47 -5.42
C TYR A 123 -3.26 8.97 -4.11
N THR A 124 -3.86 9.98 -3.48
CA THR A 124 -3.55 10.33 -2.10
C THR A 124 -4.51 9.56 -1.20
N VAL A 125 -3.97 8.98 -0.15
CA VAL A 125 -4.70 8.27 0.89
C VAL A 125 -4.34 8.94 2.20
N ASP A 126 -5.24 9.80 2.67
CA ASP A 126 -5.05 10.59 3.88
C ASP A 126 -5.84 9.97 5.03
N ILE A 127 -5.29 9.99 6.24
CA ILE A 127 -6.02 9.57 7.44
C ILE A 127 -7.05 10.67 7.77
N CYS A 128 -8.29 10.28 8.05
CA CYS A 128 -9.34 11.24 8.39
C CYS A 128 -9.01 11.95 9.72
N PRO A 129 -9.08 13.30 9.80
CA PRO A 129 -8.81 14.02 11.04
C PRO A 129 -9.71 13.62 12.21
N ASP A 130 -10.95 13.21 11.90
CA ASP A 130 -11.96 12.84 12.89
C ASP A 130 -11.92 11.36 13.27
N SER A 131 -11.13 10.53 12.56
CA SER A 131 -11.00 9.09 12.82
C SER A 131 -9.72 8.50 12.23
N LEU A 132 -8.90 7.88 13.07
CA LEU A 132 -7.66 7.22 12.67
C LEU A 132 -7.88 5.98 11.79
N GLU A 133 -9.08 5.40 11.79
CA GLU A 133 -9.42 4.23 10.98
C GLU A 133 -9.79 4.64 9.55
N LYS A 134 -10.52 5.75 9.42
CA LYS A 134 -11.05 6.18 8.13
C LYS A 134 -9.96 6.73 7.22
N ARG A 135 -10.21 6.61 5.91
CA ARG A 135 -9.31 7.10 4.86
C ARG A 135 -10.07 8.01 3.90
N ILE A 136 -9.46 9.14 3.58
CA ILE A 136 -9.90 10.08 2.56
C ILE A 136 -9.05 9.82 1.32
N VAL A 137 -9.69 9.52 0.18
CA VAL A 137 -8.96 9.19 -1.05
C VAL A 137 -9.24 10.20 -2.15
N HIS A 138 -8.17 10.69 -2.76
CA HIS A 138 -8.24 11.49 -3.98
C HIS A 138 -7.43 10.86 -5.11
N TYR A 139 -7.97 10.91 -6.32
CA TYR A 139 -7.23 10.64 -7.54
C TYR A 139 -6.66 11.93 -8.12
N ILE A 140 -5.41 11.88 -8.57
CA ILE A 140 -4.69 13.00 -9.16
C ILE A 140 -4.12 12.56 -10.51
N GLN A 141 -4.41 13.35 -11.54
CA GLN A 141 -3.80 13.22 -12.86
C GLN A 141 -3.51 14.61 -13.43
N SER A 142 -2.23 14.90 -13.63
CA SER A 142 -1.75 16.22 -14.06
C SER A 142 -2.24 17.32 -13.11
N TYR A 143 -3.18 18.17 -13.54
CA TYR A 143 -3.76 19.26 -12.74
C TYR A 143 -5.16 18.93 -12.20
N LYS A 144 -5.73 17.78 -12.55
CA LYS A 144 -7.06 17.37 -12.11
C LYS A 144 -6.97 16.54 -10.84
N THR A 145 -7.72 16.96 -9.83
CA THR A 145 -7.96 16.21 -8.60
C THR A 145 -9.42 15.79 -8.54
N GLU A 146 -9.68 14.54 -8.20
CA GLU A 146 -11.00 13.92 -8.12
C GLU A 146 -11.14 13.25 -6.75
N TYR A 147 -12.14 13.66 -5.96
CA TYR A 147 -12.44 13.02 -4.68
C TYR A 147 -13.12 11.67 -4.95
N LEU A 148 -12.55 10.58 -4.44
CA LEU A 148 -13.08 9.24 -4.64
C LEU A 148 -13.98 8.78 -3.49
N GLY A 149 -13.78 9.31 -2.28
CA GLY A 149 -14.62 8.97 -1.14
C GLY A 149 -13.91 9.05 0.21
N LEU A 150 -14.73 8.87 1.25
CA LEU A 150 -14.34 8.57 2.62
C LEU A 150 -14.65 7.09 2.83
N PHE A 151 -13.64 6.33 3.21
CA PHE A 151 -13.72 4.89 3.43
C PHE A 151 -13.61 4.60 4.93
N GLU A 152 -14.31 3.57 5.41
CA GLU A 152 -14.39 3.28 6.85
C GLU A 152 -13.07 2.73 7.40
N ASN A 153 -12.26 2.12 6.55
CA ASN A 153 -10.96 1.56 6.90
C ASN A 153 -9.99 1.54 5.71
N GLU A 154 -8.74 1.16 5.96
CA GLU A 154 -7.70 1.08 4.92
C GLU A 154 -7.96 0.03 3.84
N LYS A 155 -8.64 -1.08 4.17
CA LYS A 155 -8.94 -2.15 3.21
C LYS A 155 -9.95 -1.68 2.19
N GLU A 156 -11.01 -1.01 2.65
CA GLU A 156 -11.99 -0.38 1.78
C GLU A 156 -11.37 0.68 0.87
N ALA A 157 -10.45 1.50 1.41
CA ALA A 157 -9.72 2.48 0.61
C ALA A 157 -8.85 1.82 -0.47
N CYS A 158 -8.14 0.75 -0.10
CA CYS A 158 -7.32 -0.05 -1.03
C CYS A 158 -8.17 -0.62 -2.16
N LEU A 159 -9.29 -1.29 -1.83
CA LEU A 159 -10.21 -1.83 -2.82
C LEU A 159 -10.86 -0.74 -3.68
N GLY A 160 -11.18 0.42 -3.09
CA GLY A 160 -11.70 1.58 -3.80
C GLY A 160 -10.72 2.12 -4.86
N ILE A 161 -9.44 2.22 -4.52
CA ILE A 161 -8.38 2.60 -5.46
C ILE A 161 -8.27 1.58 -6.60
N TYR A 162 -8.21 0.28 -6.26
CA TYR A 162 -8.10 -0.77 -7.27
C TYR A 162 -9.32 -0.83 -8.20
N SER A 163 -10.53 -0.67 -7.66
CA SER A 163 -11.76 -0.60 -8.45
C SER A 163 -11.77 0.58 -9.41
N HIS A 164 -11.42 1.77 -8.94
CA HIS A 164 -11.30 2.96 -9.79
C HIS A 164 -10.22 2.78 -10.87
N PHE A 165 -9.08 2.17 -10.52
CA PHE A 165 -8.00 1.87 -11.44
C PHE A 165 -8.43 0.87 -12.54
N ASP A 166 -9.02 -0.26 -12.18
CA ASP A 166 -9.48 -1.28 -13.13
C ASP A 166 -10.57 -0.75 -14.05
N ASN A 167 -11.55 -0.01 -13.53
CA ASN A 167 -12.61 0.63 -14.33
C ASN A 167 -12.02 1.56 -15.41
N ARG A 168 -10.93 2.28 -15.09
CA ARG A 168 -10.25 3.14 -16.07
C ARG A 168 -9.39 2.36 -17.07
N LEU A 169 -8.79 1.23 -16.68
CA LEU A 169 -8.09 0.36 -17.63
C LEU A 169 -9.05 -0.28 -18.62
N ARG A 170 -10.20 -0.76 -18.15
CA ARG A 170 -11.25 -1.33 -19.01
C ARG A 170 -11.88 -0.29 -19.92
N GLY A 171 -12.02 0.96 -19.46
CA GLY A 171 -12.43 2.10 -20.28
C GLY A 171 -11.38 2.52 -21.34
N CYS A 172 -10.14 2.04 -21.25
CA CYS A 172 -9.07 2.34 -22.20
C CYS A 172 -9.01 1.38 -23.40
N LYS A 173 -9.91 0.37 -23.46
CA LYS A 173 -10.12 -0.45 -24.66
C LYS A 173 -11.24 0.12 -25.51
N MET A 174 -10.98 1.21 -26.23
CA MET A 174 -11.62 1.58 -27.51
C MET A 174 -11.07 2.93 -27.95
N CYS A 175 -9.97 2.90 -28.70
CA CYS A 175 -9.62 3.84 -29.78
C CYS A 175 -8.69 3.06 -30.72
#